data_AF-Q1B039-F1
#
_entry.id   AF-Q1B039-F1
#
_cell.length_a   1.000
_cell.length_b   1.000
_cell.length_c   1.000
_cell.angle_alpha   90.00
_cell.angle_beta   90.00
_cell.angle_gamma   90.00
#
_symmetry.space_group_name_H-M   'P 1'
#
loop_
_entity.id
_entity.type
_entity.pdbx_description
1 polymer ?
#
loop_
_entity_poly.entity_id
_entity_poly.type
_entity_poly.pdbx_seq_one_letter_code
_entity_poly.pdbx_strand_id
1 'polypeptide(L)'
;MGIIAGFLQHVPGVLAFYIPALFGTVLLRERGEGYRLKAGLWFVLGFGSIIAVHIMLRSVSVEQVAALVGVSLLQMAVALALARLTVYRLAD
;
A
#
# COMPACT_ATOMS: atom_id res chain seq x y z
N MET A 1 -15.36 -20.26 7.07
CA MET A 1 -15.36 -19.38 5.88
C MET A 1 -14.77 -20.13 4.69
N GLY A 2 -15.34 -19.98 3.49
CA GLY A 2 -14.73 -20.56 2.28
C GLY A 2 -13.47 -19.80 1.85
N ILE A 3 -12.56 -20.49 1.15
CA ILE A 3 -11.26 -19.95 0.71
C ILE A 3 -11.44 -18.63 -0.07
N ILE A 4 -12.44 -18.56 -0.94
CA ILE A 4 -12.74 -17.38 -1.77
C ILE A 4 -13.12 -16.17 -0.90
N ALA A 5 -13.99 -16.35 0.09
CA ALA A 5 -14.38 -15.29 1.01
C ALA A 5 -13.17 -14.81 1.86
N GLY A 6 -12.31 -15.76 2.27
CA GLY A 6 -11.08 -15.47 2.99
C GLY A 6 -10.04 -14.69 2.17
N PHE A 7 -10.09 -14.77 0.84
CA PHE A 7 -9.26 -13.95 -0.04
C PHE A 7 -9.88 -12.57 -0.28
N LEU A 8 -11.19 -12.54 -0.59
CA LEU A 8 -11.92 -11.31 -0.90
C LEU A 8 -11.90 -10.28 0.23
N GLN A 9 -11.84 -10.72 1.49
CA GLN A 9 -11.73 -9.80 2.64
C GLN A 9 -10.45 -8.94 2.63
N HIS A 10 -9.41 -9.33 1.88
CA HIS A 10 -8.16 -8.57 1.78
C HIS A 10 -8.17 -7.52 0.66
N VAL A 11 -9.13 -7.59 -0.26
CA VAL A 11 -9.22 -6.69 -1.41
C VAL A 11 -9.33 -5.22 -0.99
N PRO A 12 -10.17 -4.82 0.00
CA PRO A 12 -10.24 -3.43 0.43
C PRO A 12 -8.90 -2.89 0.93
N GLY A 13 -8.11 -3.72 1.64
CA GLY A 13 -6.78 -3.33 2.11
C GLY A 13 -5.81 -3.10 0.96
N VAL A 14 -5.78 -3.99 -0.02
CA VAL A 14 -4.95 -3.82 -1.23
C VAL A 14 -5.35 -2.55 -1.99
N LEU A 15 -6.65 -2.27 -2.13
CA LEU A 15 -7.15 -1.05 -2.78
C LEU A 15 -6.77 0.22 -2.01
N ALA A 16 -6.82 0.18 -0.68
CA ALA A 16 -6.38 1.30 0.15
C ALA A 16 -4.89 1.61 -0.06
N PHE A 17 -4.03 0.58 -0.13
CA PHE A 17 -2.61 0.76 -0.43
C PHE A 17 -2.35 1.11 -1.91
N TYR A 18 -3.24 0.72 -2.82
CA TYR A 18 -3.08 0.97 -4.25
C TYR A 18 -3.09 2.46 -4.61
N ILE A 19 -3.87 3.28 -3.90
CA ILE A 19 -3.92 4.73 -4.14
C ILE A 19 -2.54 5.40 -3.91
N PRO A 20 -1.93 5.33 -2.71
CA PRO A 20 -0.61 5.89 -2.50
C PRO A 20 0.47 5.21 -3.35
N ALA A 21 0.31 3.91 -3.67
CA ALA A 21 1.19 3.20 -4.59
C ALA A 21 1.19 3.84 -6.00
N LEU A 22 0.02 4.17 -6.54
CA LEU A 22 -0.12 4.83 -7.85
C LEU A 22 0.59 6.18 -7.87
N PHE A 23 0.22 7.09 -6.95
CA PHE A 23 0.80 8.42 -6.89
C PHE A 23 2.33 8.38 -6.72
N GLY A 24 2.83 7.59 -5.78
CA GLY A 24 4.27 7.45 -5.58
C GLY A 24 4.98 6.90 -6.82
N THR A 25 4.35 5.96 -7.53
CA THR A 25 4.90 5.41 -8.78
C THR A 25 4.87 6.41 -9.93
N VAL A 26 3.82 7.24 -10.05
CA VAL A 26 3.75 8.34 -11.01
C VAL A 26 4.85 9.37 -10.75
N LEU A 27 5.02 9.80 -9.49
CA LEU A 27 6.11 10.70 -9.11
C LEU A 27 7.49 10.13 -9.48
N LEU A 28 7.70 8.83 -9.30
CA LEU A 28 8.93 8.15 -9.72
C LEU A 28 9.09 8.10 -11.24
N ARG A 29 8.00 8.01 -12.00
CA ARG A 29 8.00 7.99 -13.47
C ARG A 29 8.30 9.37 -14.06
N GLU A 30 7.67 10.42 -13.56
CA GLU A 30 7.82 11.79 -14.09
C GLU A 30 9.24 12.34 -13.94
N ARG A 31 10.01 11.86 -12.95
CA ARG A 31 11.42 12.25 -12.70
C ARG A 31 11.66 13.76 -12.62
N GLY A 32 10.67 14.54 -12.19
CA GLY A 32 10.81 15.99 -11.96
C GLY A 32 11.75 16.34 -10.80
N GLU A 33 11.88 17.63 -10.49
CA GLU A 33 12.76 18.09 -9.41
C GLU A 33 12.39 17.47 -8.06
N GLY A 34 13.40 16.90 -7.39
CA GLY A 34 13.24 16.26 -6.08
C GLY A 34 12.32 15.04 -6.08
N TYR A 35 12.06 14.42 -7.24
CA TYR A 35 11.06 13.35 -7.38
C TYR A 35 11.25 12.19 -6.39
N ARG A 36 12.50 11.80 -6.09
CA ARG A 36 12.81 10.72 -5.13
C ARG A 36 12.37 11.07 -3.71
N LEU A 37 12.63 12.31 -3.28
CA LEU A 37 12.23 12.79 -1.96
C LEU A 37 10.71 12.91 -1.87
N LYS A 38 10.07 13.51 -2.89
CA LYS A 38 8.61 13.64 -2.95
C LYS A 38 7.93 12.28 -2.94
N ALA A 39 8.40 11.32 -3.74
CA ALA A 39 7.87 9.96 -3.77
C ALA A 39 8.11 9.23 -2.45
N GLY A 40 9.29 9.35 -1.85
CA GLY A 40 9.61 8.77 -0.55
C GLY A 40 8.70 9.31 0.56
N LEU A 41 8.55 10.63 0.66
CA LEU A 41 7.62 11.27 1.60
C LEU A 41 6.19 10.80 1.36
N TRP A 42 5.78 10.69 0.10
CA TRP A 42 4.44 10.23 -0.24
C TRP A 42 4.21 8.76 0.17
N PHE A 43 5.17 7.86 -0.05
CA PHE A 43 5.06 6.48 0.40
C PHE A 43 5.00 6.37 1.92
N VAL A 44 5.85 7.13 2.63
CA VAL A 44 5.86 7.13 4.10
C VAL A 44 4.52 7.64 4.64
N LEU A 45 4.02 8.77 4.14
CA LEU A 45 2.76 9.33 4.59
C LEU A 45 1.57 8.47 4.18
N GLY A 46 1.52 8.02 2.93
CA GLY A 46 0.43 7.22 2.39
C GLY A 46 0.32 5.84 3.05
N PHE A 47 1.40 5.05 3.03
CA PHE A 47 1.38 3.71 3.63
C PHE A 47 1.40 3.77 5.15
N GLY A 48 2.21 4.66 5.72
CA GLY A 48 2.35 4.80 7.17
C GLY A 48 1.04 5.23 7.84
N SER A 49 0.28 6.16 7.24
CA SER A 49 -1.02 6.57 7.80
C SER A 49 -2.04 5.43 7.78
N ILE A 50 -2.11 4.63 6.71
CA ILE A 50 -3.03 3.49 6.62
C ILE A 50 -2.71 2.45 7.71
N ILE A 51 -1.43 2.15 7.91
CA ILE A 51 -0.98 1.21 8.94
C ILE A 51 -1.27 1.78 10.34
N ALA A 52 -0.96 3.07 10.57
CA ALA A 52 -1.21 3.72 11.85
C ALA A 52 -2.70 3.70 12.22
N VAL A 53 -3.59 4.03 11.28
CA VAL A 53 -5.05 3.97 11.49
C VAL A 53 -5.49 2.54 11.81
N HIS A 54 -4.98 1.54 11.11
CA HIS A 54 -5.28 0.14 11.41
C HIS A 54 -4.86 -0.29 12.82
N ILE A 55 -3.70 0.17 13.28
CA ILE A 55 -3.20 -0.09 14.63
C ILE A 55 -4.07 0.65 15.65
N MET A 56 -4.38 1.92 15.44
CA MET A 56 -5.17 2.73 16.38
C MET A 56 -6.60 2.23 16.56
N LEU A 57 -7.23 1.74 15.50
CA LEU A 57 -8.61 1.23 15.54
C LEU A 57 -8.72 -0.18 16.17
N ARG A 58 -7.59 -0.83 16.48
CA ARG A 58 -7.56 -2.18 17.03
C ARG A 58 -6.91 -2.16 18.41
N SER A 59 -7.61 -2.66 19.42
CA SER A 59 -6.99 -2.98 20.72
C SER A 59 -6.24 -4.30 20.58
N VAL A 60 -4.98 -4.25 20.15
CA VAL A 60 -4.19 -5.44 19.77
C VAL A 60 -2.92 -5.63 20.61
N SER A 61 -2.59 -6.88 20.89
CA SER A 61 -1.30 -7.28 21.50
C SER A 61 -0.14 -7.07 20.52
N VAL A 62 1.11 -7.02 21.02
CA VAL A 62 2.31 -6.83 20.20
C VAL A 62 2.43 -7.87 19.08
N GLU A 63 2.07 -9.12 19.35
CA GLU A 63 2.07 -10.21 18.36
C GLU A 63 1.05 -9.97 17.23
N GLN A 64 -0.13 -9.44 17.58
CA GLN A 64 -1.16 -9.08 16.61
C GLN A 64 -0.75 -7.88 15.76
N VAL A 65 0.01 -6.93 16.33
CA VAL A 65 0.61 -5.83 15.56
C VAL A 65 1.63 -6.36 14.56
N ALA A 66 2.51 -7.29 14.95
CA ALA A 66 3.48 -7.88 14.03
C ALA A 66 2.79 -8.63 12.86
N ALA A 67 1.75 -9.42 13.14
CA ALA A 67 0.98 -10.09 12.10
C ALA A 67 0.28 -9.10 11.15
N LEU A 68 -0.32 -8.03 11.71
CA LEU A 68 -0.95 -6.96 10.94
C LEU A 68 0.05 -6.26 10.02
N VAL A 69 1.24 -5.92 10.53
CA VAL A 69 2.31 -5.31 9.74
C VAL A 69 2.75 -6.25 8.63
N GLY A 70 2.95 -7.54 8.91
CA GLY A 70 3.31 -8.55 7.90
C GLY A 70 2.30 -8.62 6.76
N VAL A 71 1.00 -8.70 7.08
CA VAL A 71 -0.08 -8.69 6.07
C VAL A 71 -0.11 -7.37 5.30
N SER A 72 0.07 -6.23 5.99
CA SER A 72 0.08 -4.90 5.35
C SER A 72 1.23 -4.75 4.36
N LEU A 73 2.42 -5.27 4.70
CA LEU A 73 3.58 -5.26 3.79
C LEU A 73 3.31 -6.09 2.53
N LEU A 74 2.67 -7.25 2.66
CA LEU A 74 2.28 -8.06 1.52
C LEU A 74 1.27 -7.32 0.62
N GLN A 75 0.23 -6.73 1.23
CA GLN A 75 -0.77 -5.95 0.49
C GLN A 75 -0.14 -4.74 -0.21
N MET A 76 0.79 -4.06 0.45
CA MET A 76 1.56 -2.94 -0.11
C MET A 76 2.43 -3.38 -1.30
N ALA A 77 3.09 -4.54 -1.21
CA ALA A 77 3.87 -5.09 -2.32
C ALA A 77 2.99 -5.41 -3.55
N VAL A 78 1.82 -6.01 -3.32
CA VAL A 78 0.83 -6.26 -4.38
C VAL A 78 0.35 -4.94 -4.99
N ALA A 79 -0.01 -3.97 -4.16
CA ALA A 79 -0.43 -2.64 -4.59
C ALA A 79 0.65 -1.92 -5.44
N LEU A 80 1.92 -1.98 -5.02
CA LEU A 80 3.04 -1.42 -5.77
C LEU A 80 3.26 -2.12 -7.11
N ALA A 81 3.15 -3.44 -7.15
CA ALA A 81 3.27 -4.20 -8.39
C ALA A 81 2.17 -3.83 -9.38
N LEU A 82 0.91 -3.74 -8.90
CA LEU A 82 -0.22 -3.29 -9.71
C LEU A 82 -0.03 -1.84 -10.18
N ALA A 83 0.37 -0.94 -9.29
CA ALA A 83 0.59 0.46 -9.63
C ALA A 83 1.69 0.61 -10.69
N ARG A 84 2.77 -0.16 -10.57
CA ARG A 84 3.84 -0.20 -11.58
C ARG A 84 3.32 -0.69 -12.93
N LEU A 85 2.51 -1.75 -12.96
CA LEU A 85 1.89 -2.22 -14.20
C LEU A 85 0.99 -1.14 -14.82
N THR A 86 0.16 -0.49 -14.02
CA THR A 86 -0.72 0.57 -14.50
C THR A 86 0.06 1.76 -15.05
N VAL A 87 1.02 2.27 -14.28
CA VAL A 87 1.76 3.48 -14.61
C VAL A 87 2.75 3.27 -15.76
N TYR A 88 3.36 2.10 -15.91
CA TYR A 88 4.39 1.85 -16.94
C TYR A 88 3.94 1.00 -18.11
N ARG A 89 2.78 0.32 -18.06
CA ARG A 89 2.32 -0.55 -19.16
C ARG A 89 0.91 -0.27 -19.68
N LEU A 90 0.04 0.36 -18.89
CA LEU A 90 -1.34 0.63 -19.31
C LEU A 90 -1.59 2.10 -19.66
N ALA A 91 -0.71 2.99 -19.22
CA ALA A 91 -0.77 4.42 -19.52
C ALA A 91 0.01 4.81 -20.79
N ASP A 92 0.63 3.83 -21.46
CA ASP A 92 1.28 3.95 -22.77
C ASP A 92 0.44 3.19 -23.80
#